data_AF-A0A971Z538-F1
#
_entry.id   AF-A0A971Z538-F1
#
_cell.length_a   1.000
_cell.length_b   1.000
_cell.length_c   1.000
_cell.angle_alpha   90.00
_cell.angle_beta   90.00
_cell.angle_gamma   90.00
#
_symmetry.space_group_name_H-M   'P 1'
#
loop_
_entity.id
_entity.type
_entity.pdbx_description
1 polymer ?
#
loop_
_entity_poly.entity_id
_entity_poly.type
_entity_poly.pdbx_seq_one_letter_code
_entity_poly.pdbx_strand_id
1 'polypeptide(L)'
;MSKLISYSFCLVVIALVAYAFSPRQQTDGQRVELDLARLQINDLARIDDRVIAVGERGTIIVSDDLGDTWRETHGDDQLPVTLTGISPLGGDTLLAVGHDAVLMRSDDAGDSWDVLM
;
A
#
# COMPACT_ATOMS: atom_id res chain seq x y z
N MET A 1 -10.14 50.35 -19.79
CA MET A 1 -9.03 49.41 -20.01
C MET A 1 -8.62 48.66 -18.73
N SER A 2 -8.42 49.31 -17.59
CA SER A 2 -8.02 48.63 -16.33
C SER A 2 -8.97 47.53 -15.84
N LYS A 3 -10.28 47.75 -15.92
CA LYS A 3 -11.29 46.74 -15.53
C LYS A 3 -11.20 45.46 -16.37
N LEU A 4 -10.89 45.59 -17.66
CA LEU A 4 -10.76 44.45 -18.58
C LEU A 4 -9.54 43.59 -18.24
N ILE A 5 -8.44 44.23 -17.82
CA ILE A 5 -7.22 43.55 -17.37
C ILE A 5 -7.48 42.80 -16.05
N SER A 6 -8.17 43.42 -15.08
CA SER A 6 -8.55 42.75 -13.83
C SER A 6 -9.47 41.56 -14.05
N TYR A 7 -10.49 41.66 -14.92
CA TYR A 7 -11.38 40.52 -15.19
C TYR A 7 -10.67 39.38 -15.89
N SER A 8 -9.78 39.68 -16.85
CA SER A 8 -8.98 38.66 -17.53
C SER A 8 -8.04 37.95 -16.56
N PHE A 9 -7.45 38.68 -15.61
CA PHE A 9 -6.63 38.10 -14.55
C PHE A 9 -7.44 37.19 -13.61
N CYS A 10 -8.61 37.63 -13.16
CA CYS A 10 -9.49 36.79 -12.33
C CYS A 10 -9.92 35.52 -13.05
N LEU A 11 -10.24 35.58 -14.35
CA LEU A 11 -10.61 34.40 -15.13
C LEU A 11 -9.47 33.38 -15.22
N VAL A 12 -8.24 33.85 -15.45
CA VAL A 12 -7.06 32.98 -15.48
C VAL A 12 -6.84 32.33 -14.12
N VAL A 13 -6.94 33.08 -13.02
CA VAL A 13 -6.79 32.54 -11.67
C VAL A 13 -7.87 31.49 -11.37
N ILE A 14 -9.13 31.76 -11.71
CA ILE A 14 -10.22 30.80 -11.52
C ILE A 14 -9.97 29.52 -12.31
N ALA A 15 -9.52 29.64 -13.58
CA ALA A 15 -9.20 28.48 -14.40
C ALA A 15 -8.02 27.66 -13.83
N LEU A 16 -6.98 28.34 -13.33
CA LEU A 16 -5.83 27.68 -12.70
C LEU A 16 -6.20 26.97 -11.41
N VAL A 17 -7.06 27.59 -10.58
CA VAL A 17 -7.58 26.96 -9.36
C VAL A 17 -8.45 25.75 -9.72
N ALA A 18 -9.40 25.90 -10.65
CA ALA A 18 -10.24 24.81 -11.10
C ALA A 18 -9.41 23.63 -11.68
N TYR A 19 -8.31 23.93 -12.38
CA TYR A 19 -7.40 22.93 -12.90
C TYR A 19 -6.58 22.25 -11.78
N ALA A 20 -5.99 23.04 -10.88
CA ALA A 20 -5.15 22.55 -9.78
C ALA A 20 -5.92 21.62 -8.83
N PHE A 21 -7.20 21.92 -8.59
CA PHE A 21 -8.11 21.14 -7.75
C PHE A 21 -9.06 20.25 -8.56
N SER A 22 -8.82 20.07 -9.86
CA SER A 22 -9.59 19.10 -10.64
C SER A 22 -9.37 17.70 -10.06
N PRO A 23 -10.43 16.91 -9.86
CA PRO A 23 -10.29 15.55 -9.35
C PRO A 23 -9.41 14.76 -10.32
N ARG A 24 -8.22 14.38 -9.86
CA ARG A 24 -7.35 13.47 -10.60
C ARG A 24 -7.91 12.08 -10.38
N GLN A 25 -8.29 11.40 -11.46
CA GLN A 25 -8.45 9.95 -11.38
C GLN A 25 -7.07 9.39 -11.04
N GLN A 26 -6.89 8.84 -9.84
CA GLN A 26 -5.90 7.80 -9.65
C GLN A 26 -6.26 6.73 -10.68
N THR A 27 -5.32 6.38 -11.56
CA THR A 27 -5.49 5.26 -12.47
C THR A 27 -5.55 4.00 -11.63
N ASP A 28 -6.74 3.69 -11.13
CA ASP A 28 -7.10 2.42 -10.54
C ASP A 28 -6.87 1.37 -11.63
N GLY A 29 -5.77 0.63 -11.54
CA GLY A 29 -5.46 -0.44 -12.49
C GLY A 29 -4.03 -0.52 -13.01
N GLN A 30 -3.16 0.46 -12.78
CA GLN A 30 -1.72 0.16 -12.77
C GLN A 30 -1.31 -0.14 -11.34
N ARG A 31 -1.79 -1.27 -10.81
CA ARG A 31 -0.97 -2.03 -9.87
C ARG A 31 0.33 -2.24 -10.63
N VAL A 32 1.36 -1.48 -10.29
CA VAL A 32 2.71 -1.76 -10.77
C VAL A 32 2.88 -3.22 -10.44
N GLU A 33 2.98 -4.08 -11.46
CA GLU A 33 3.38 -5.45 -11.23
C GLU A 33 4.73 -5.33 -10.55
N LEU A 34 4.71 -5.42 -9.22
CA LEU A 34 5.89 -5.20 -8.43
C LEU A 34 6.86 -6.26 -8.93
N ASP A 35 8.02 -5.81 -9.38
CA ASP A 35 9.11 -6.74 -9.62
C ASP A 35 9.52 -7.27 -8.24
N LEU A 36 8.83 -8.31 -7.78
CA LEU A 36 9.00 -8.90 -6.46
C LEU A 36 10.45 -9.38 -6.27
N ALA A 37 11.17 -9.62 -7.37
CA ALA A 37 12.60 -9.95 -7.34
C ALA A 37 13.49 -8.78 -6.89
N ARG A 38 12.97 -7.54 -6.86
CA ARG A 38 13.69 -6.35 -6.43
C ARG A 38 13.27 -5.84 -5.05
N LEU A 39 12.22 -6.42 -4.48
CA LEU A 39 11.74 -6.06 -3.15
C LEU A 39 12.58 -6.76 -2.09
N GLN A 40 13.03 -5.99 -1.11
CA GLN A 40 13.61 -6.57 0.08
C GLN A 40 12.52 -7.18 0.96
N ILE A 41 12.48 -8.51 1.02
CA ILE A 41 11.67 -9.28 1.96
C ILE A 41 12.48 -9.51 3.24
N ASN A 42 11.90 -9.15 4.39
CA ASN A 42 12.56 -9.21 5.68
C ASN A 42 12.18 -10.45 6.49
N ASP A 43 10.95 -10.96 6.35
CA ASP A 43 10.48 -12.14 7.07
C ASP A 43 9.32 -12.83 6.35
N LEU A 44 9.04 -14.08 6.71
CA LEU A 44 7.93 -14.87 6.18
C LEU A 44 7.34 -15.82 7.22
N ALA A 45 6.01 -15.96 7.18
CA ALA A 45 5.23 -16.90 7.97
C ALA A 45 4.47 -17.86 7.05
N ARG A 46 4.10 -19.01 7.59
CA ARG A 46 3.31 -20.02 6.88
C ARG A 46 2.10 -20.42 7.74
N ILE A 47 0.93 -20.47 7.11
CA ILE A 47 -0.31 -21.03 7.65
C ILE A 47 -0.75 -22.10 6.65
N ASP A 48 -0.76 -23.37 7.06
CA ASP A 48 -1.02 -24.53 6.20
C ASP A 48 -0.20 -24.48 4.90
N ASP A 49 -0.80 -24.33 3.73
CA ASP A 49 -0.08 -24.24 2.43
C ASP A 49 0.09 -22.79 1.94
N ARG A 50 -0.41 -21.82 2.69
CA ARG A 50 -0.27 -20.39 2.38
C ARG A 50 1.00 -19.82 3.01
N VAL A 51 1.78 -19.10 2.22
CA VAL A 51 2.99 -18.40 2.67
C VAL A 51 2.74 -16.89 2.59
N ILE A 52 3.07 -16.18 3.66
CA ILE A 52 2.92 -14.73 3.76
C ILE A 52 4.30 -14.14 4.02
N ALA A 53 4.72 -13.19 3.19
CA ALA A 53 6.02 -12.54 3.32
C ALA A 53 5.85 -11.02 3.49
N VAL A 54 6.69 -10.42 4.33
CA VAL A 54 6.67 -8.99 4.65
C VAL A 54 8.01 -8.34 4.33
N GLY A 55 8.00 -7.07 3.94
CA GLY A 55 9.21 -6.39 3.49
C GLY A 55 9.19 -4.87 3.55
N GLU A 56 10.06 -4.25 2.75
CA GLU A 56 10.12 -2.80 2.62
C GLU A 56 8.82 -2.19 2.06
N ARG A 57 8.63 -0.87 2.26
CA ARG A 57 7.49 -0.10 1.71
C ARG A 57 6.11 -0.66 2.10
N GLY A 58 5.99 -1.28 3.26
CA GLY A 58 4.74 -1.87 3.74
C GLY A 58 4.33 -3.13 2.99
N THR A 59 5.22 -3.70 2.18
CA THR A 59 4.88 -4.80 1.28
C THR A 59 4.51 -6.03 2.07
N ILE A 60 3.32 -6.56 1.80
CA ILE A 60 2.88 -7.87 2.21
C ILE A 60 2.43 -8.62 0.96
N ILE A 61 3.05 -9.77 0.72
CA ILE A 61 2.71 -10.66 -0.38
C ILE A 61 2.30 -12.02 0.15
N VAL A 62 1.35 -12.66 -0.54
CA VAL A 62 0.79 -13.96 -0.20
C VAL A 62 0.97 -14.89 -1.39
N SER A 63 1.34 -16.13 -1.09
CA SER A 63 1.35 -17.25 -2.02
C SER A 63 0.44 -18.35 -1.51
N ASP A 64 -0.39 -18.88 -2.41
CA ASP A 64 -1.31 -20.00 -2.17
C ASP A 64 -0.74 -21.34 -2.71
N ASP A 65 0.47 -21.32 -3.23
CA ASP A 65 1.15 -22.43 -3.91
C ASP A 65 2.61 -22.59 -3.44
N LEU A 66 2.84 -22.41 -2.13
CA LEU A 66 4.14 -22.62 -1.47
C LEU A 66 5.31 -21.77 -2.02
N GLY A 67 4.98 -20.63 -2.62
CA GLY A 67 5.94 -19.63 -3.11
C GLY A 67 6.21 -19.68 -4.61
N ASP A 68 5.47 -20.47 -5.38
CA ASP A 68 5.59 -20.51 -6.84
C ASP A 68 5.02 -19.23 -7.48
N THR A 69 3.87 -18.76 -6.99
CA THR A 69 3.24 -17.50 -7.40
C THR A 69 2.88 -16.65 -6.19
N TRP A 70 2.92 -15.33 -6.39
CA TRP A 70 2.74 -14.35 -5.31
C TRP A 70 1.79 -13.26 -5.76
N ARG A 71 0.96 -12.79 -4.83
CA ARG A 71 0.15 -11.58 -4.99
C ARG A 71 0.38 -10.63 -3.82
N GLU A 72 0.38 -9.35 -4.12
CA GLU A 72 0.41 -8.30 -3.10
C GLU A 72 -0.98 -8.16 -2.45
N THR A 73 -1.00 -8.10 -1.12
CA THR A 73 -2.20 -7.86 -0.31
C THR A 73 -2.14 -6.56 0.47
N HIS A 74 -0.95 -6.03 0.72
CA HIS A 74 -0.74 -4.73 1.34
C HIS A 74 0.53 -4.07 0.78
N GLY A 75 0.51 -2.75 0.64
CA GLY A 75 1.57 -2.02 -0.06
C GLY A 75 1.76 -0.58 0.39
N ASP A 76 2.61 0.10 -0.38
CA ASP A 76 3.13 1.46 -0.13
C ASP A 76 2.03 2.53 -0.12
N ASP A 77 0.92 2.28 -0.81
CA ASP A 77 -0.23 3.17 -0.88
C ASP A 77 -1.03 3.23 0.43
N GLN A 78 -0.89 2.22 1.28
CA GLN A 78 -1.61 2.08 2.55
C GLN A 78 -0.72 2.50 3.73
N LEU A 79 0.47 1.90 3.87
CA LEU A 79 1.40 2.22 4.94
C LEU A 79 2.86 2.05 4.47
N PRO A 80 3.56 3.13 4.07
CA PRO A 80 4.88 3.07 3.44
C PRO A 80 6.03 2.86 4.44
N VAL A 81 5.89 1.91 5.36
CA VAL A 81 6.84 1.61 6.44
C VAL A 81 7.48 0.24 6.21
N THR A 82 8.77 0.10 6.53
CA THR A 82 9.41 -1.22 6.38
C THR A 82 8.89 -2.17 7.46
N LEU A 83 8.27 -3.27 7.06
CA LEU A 83 7.87 -4.37 7.94
C LEU A 83 9.09 -5.26 8.18
N THR A 84 9.33 -5.60 9.44
CA THR A 84 10.57 -6.25 9.90
C THR A 84 10.34 -7.65 10.43
N GLY A 85 9.10 -8.04 10.69
CA GLY A 85 8.78 -9.38 11.16
C GLY A 85 7.30 -9.73 11.01
N ILE A 86 7.01 -11.02 10.92
CA ILE A 86 5.65 -11.57 10.87
C ILE A 86 5.58 -12.87 11.68
N SER A 87 4.49 -13.08 12.41
CA SER A 87 4.30 -14.29 13.20
C SER A 87 2.83 -14.75 13.20
N PRO A 88 2.57 -16.05 12.99
CA PRO A 88 1.24 -16.60 13.18
C PRO A 88 0.92 -16.71 14.67
N LEU A 89 -0.30 -16.32 15.04
CA LEU A 89 -0.82 -16.48 16.42
C LEU A 89 -1.69 -17.74 16.60
N GLY A 90 -2.01 -18.42 15.50
CA GLY A 90 -2.85 -19.62 15.47
C GLY A 90 -4.14 -19.39 14.66
N GLY A 91 -4.62 -20.45 14.01
CA GLY A 91 -5.68 -20.33 12.99
C GLY A 91 -5.20 -19.43 11.85
N ASP A 92 -6.08 -18.54 11.41
CA ASP A 92 -5.82 -17.59 10.31
C ASP A 92 -5.24 -16.24 10.81
N THR A 93 -4.94 -16.12 12.11
CA THR A 93 -4.45 -14.86 12.69
C THR A 93 -2.94 -14.70 12.54
N LEU A 94 -2.52 -13.53 12.04
CA LEU A 94 -1.13 -13.09 11.90
C LEU A 94 -0.91 -11.76 12.62
N LEU A 95 0.30 -11.57 13.15
CA LEU A 95 0.83 -10.26 13.52
C LEU A 95 2.02 -9.91 12.64
N ALA A 96 2.02 -8.70 12.09
CA ALA A 96 3.17 -8.10 11.44
C ALA A 96 3.65 -6.89 12.24
N VAL A 97 4.96 -6.71 12.32
CA VAL A 97 5.61 -5.58 12.99
C VAL A 97 6.53 -4.86 12.02
N GLY A 98 6.73 -3.57 12.23
CA GLY A 98 7.60 -2.77 11.38
C GLY A 98 8.36 -1.68 12.12
N HIS A 99 9.09 -0.89 11.33
CA HIS A 99 9.63 0.39 11.78
C HIS A 99 8.52 1.31 12.30
N ASP A 100 8.92 2.39 12.98
CA ASP A 100 8.00 3.42 13.49
C ASP A 100 6.90 2.90 14.43
N ALA A 101 7.21 1.82 15.17
CA ALA A 101 6.32 1.16 16.13
C ALA A 101 5.02 0.59 15.53
N VAL A 102 5.03 0.32 14.23
CA VAL A 102 3.88 -0.24 13.51
C VAL A 102 3.62 -1.67 13.97
N LEU A 103 2.35 -1.92 14.30
CA LEU A 103 1.81 -3.24 14.61
C LEU A 103 0.55 -3.46 13.80
N MET A 104 0.52 -4.52 13.01
CA MET A 104 -0.61 -4.87 12.15
C MET A 104 -1.09 -6.28 12.46
N ARG A 105 -2.39 -6.50 12.31
CA ARG A 105 -3.02 -7.81 12.49
C ARG A 105 -3.83 -8.17 11.27
N SER A 106 -3.74 -9.43 10.87
CA SER A 106 -4.68 -10.06 9.95
C SER A 106 -5.41 -11.17 10.71
N ASP A 107 -6.70 -11.33 10.45
CA ASP A 107 -7.52 -12.44 10.96
C ASP A 107 -8.03 -13.35 9.82
N ASP A 108 -7.48 -13.21 8.63
CA ASP A 108 -7.88 -13.89 7.39
C ASP A 108 -6.66 -14.39 6.58
N ALA A 109 -5.63 -14.85 7.29
CA ALA A 109 -4.42 -15.43 6.72
C ALA A 109 -3.70 -14.51 5.70
N GLY A 110 -3.68 -13.21 5.99
CA GLY A 110 -2.90 -12.20 5.28
C GLY A 110 -3.63 -11.54 4.10
N ASP A 111 -4.93 -11.78 3.95
CA ASP A 111 -5.77 -11.16 2.91
C ASP A 111 -6.09 -9.69 3.19
N SER A 112 -6.34 -9.35 4.45
CA SER A 112 -6.55 -7.99 4.92
C SER A 112 -5.83 -7.73 6.23
N TRP A 113 -5.52 -6.46 6.47
CA TRP A 113 -4.70 -6.05 7.61
C TRP A 113 -5.28 -4.82 8.30
N ASP A 114 -5.45 -4.92 9.60
CA ASP A 114 -5.80 -3.81 10.48
C ASP A 114 -4.53 -3.28 11.17
N VAL A 115 -4.31 -1.97 11.07
CA VAL A 115 -3.27 -1.28 11.83
C VAL A 115 -3.75 -1.09 13.27
N LEU A 116 -3.01 -1.65 14.23
CA LEU A 116 -3.32 -1.58 15.66
C LEU A 116 -2.64 -0.39 16.35
N MET A 117 -1.49 0.05 15.82
CA MET A 117 -0.71 1.19 16.33
C MET A 117 0.00 1.90 15.19
#